data_AF-A0A8T5TZ53-F1
#
_entry.id   AF-A0A8T5TZ53-F1
#
_cell.length_a   1.000
_cell.length_b   1.000
_cell.length_c   1.000
_cell.angle_alpha   90.00
_cell.angle_beta   90.00
_cell.angle_gamma   90.00
#
_symmetry.space_group_name_H-M   'P 1'
#
loop_
_entity.id
_entity.type
_entity.pdbx_description
1 polymer ?
#
loop_
_entity_poly.entity_id
_entity_poly.type
_entity_poly.pdbx_seq_one_letter_code
_entity_poly.pdbx_strand_id
1 'polypeptide(L)'
;LITAPVAVLIFPFTFQITDMVNENFGRRKTHRMIFIAFITQILMAIFIWFSIEIPGFPFWSATDQMFWVNFFGSTIRITIASWISFIITENLDAILFSKLKKLTRGKNLWIRNIFSDLPTLALDSLIFVSIAFGGLLDIWPIIWGQLLTKWFFGIIDTPFMYLSRGIINGKINILGSLFGENEENK
;
A
#
# COMPACT_ATOMS: atom_id res chain seq x y z
N LEU A 1 -10.30 -7.49 19.96
CA LEU A 1 -10.54 -6.63 18.78
C LEU A 1 -9.27 -6.61 17.95
N ILE A 2 -9.34 -6.96 16.66
CA ILE A 2 -8.18 -6.80 15.76
C ILE A 2 -8.10 -5.30 15.46
N THR A 3 -7.02 -4.65 15.90
CA THR A 3 -6.74 -3.24 15.62
C THR A 3 -5.80 -3.17 14.43
N ALA A 4 -6.26 -2.60 13.32
CA ALA A 4 -5.45 -2.37 12.13
C ALA A 4 -5.72 -0.97 11.58
N PRO A 5 -4.73 -0.32 10.94
CA PRO A 5 -4.96 0.95 10.27
C PRO A 5 -6.00 0.81 9.16
N VAL A 6 -6.92 1.78 9.04
CA VAL A 6 -7.96 1.81 7.97
C VAL A 6 -7.35 1.74 6.57
N ALA A 7 -6.11 2.20 6.40
CA ALA A 7 -5.36 2.13 5.14
C ALA A 7 -5.32 0.71 4.54
N VAL A 8 -5.37 -0.34 5.38
CA VAL A 8 -5.38 -1.74 4.93
C VAL A 8 -6.58 -2.05 4.02
N LEU A 9 -7.70 -1.36 4.18
CA LEU A 9 -8.88 -1.52 3.31
C LEU A 9 -8.74 -0.79 1.97
N ILE A 10 -7.92 0.26 1.92
CA ILE A 10 -7.77 1.13 0.74
C ILE A 10 -6.72 0.56 -0.22
N PHE A 11 -5.70 -0.14 0.31
CA PHE A 11 -4.59 -0.69 -0.50
C PHE A 11 -5.05 -1.49 -1.73
N PRO A 12 -5.99 -2.45 -1.64
CA PRO A 12 -6.42 -3.23 -2.80
C PRO A 12 -6.95 -2.36 -3.95
N PHE A 13 -7.72 -1.32 -3.64
CA PHE A 13 -8.23 -0.39 -4.64
C PHE A 13 -7.12 0.42 -5.31
N THR A 14 -6.14 0.88 -4.53
CA THR A 14 -5.01 1.66 -5.07
C THR A 14 -4.08 0.82 -5.95
N PHE A 15 -3.86 -0.44 -5.60
CA PHE A 15 -3.10 -1.37 -6.44
C PHE A 15 -3.84 -1.62 -7.76
N GLN A 16 -5.15 -1.85 -7.71
CA GLN A 16 -5.94 -2.06 -8.92
C GLN A 16 -5.86 -0.86 -9.89
N ILE A 17 -5.95 0.37 -9.37
CA ILE A 17 -5.80 1.58 -10.20
C ILE A 17 -4.40 1.63 -10.82
N THR A 18 -3.36 1.31 -10.03
CA THR A 18 -1.97 1.33 -10.51
C THR A 18 -1.73 0.31 -11.62
N ASP A 19 -2.32 -0.88 -11.50
CA ASP A 19 -2.25 -1.92 -12.51
C ASP A 19 -2.97 -1.53 -13.80
N MET A 20 -4.19 -0.99 -13.71
CA MET A 20 -4.94 -0.48 -14.87
C MET A 20 -4.18 0.64 -15.60
N VAL A 21 -3.51 1.53 -14.85
CA VAL A 21 -2.68 2.58 -15.45
C VAL A 21 -1.45 1.99 -16.12
N ASN A 22 -0.78 1.02 -15.48
CA ASN A 22 0.39 0.37 -16.06
C ASN A 22 0.09 -0.39 -17.34
N GLU A 23 -1.08 -1.02 -17.44
CA GLU A 23 -1.54 -1.70 -18.65
C GLU A 23 -1.83 -0.71 -19.79
N ASN A 24 -2.64 0.31 -19.53
CA ASN A 24 -3.09 1.25 -20.58
C ASN A 24 -2.01 2.24 -21.01
N PHE A 25 -1.13 2.64 -20.10
CA PHE A 25 -0.19 3.74 -20.30
C PHE A 25 1.28 3.32 -20.29
N GLY A 26 1.56 2.07 -19.89
CA GLY A 26 2.90 1.51 -19.83
C GLY A 26 3.74 2.05 -18.66
N ARG A 27 4.81 1.30 -18.36
CA ARG A 27 5.70 1.51 -17.21
C ARG A 27 6.18 2.96 -17.03
N ARG A 28 6.57 3.67 -18.11
CA ARG A 28 7.11 5.04 -17.99
C ARG A 28 6.08 6.03 -17.43
N LYS A 29 4.81 5.90 -17.81
CA LYS A 29 3.75 6.80 -17.33
C LYS A 29 3.35 6.45 -15.88
N THR A 30 3.33 5.17 -15.53
CA THR A 30 3.11 4.72 -14.14
C THR A 30 4.18 5.24 -13.18
N HIS A 31 5.46 5.19 -13.56
CA HIS A 31 6.54 5.77 -12.74
C HIS A 31 6.38 7.29 -12.55
N ARG A 32 5.92 8.01 -13.58
CA ARG A 32 5.59 9.45 -13.44
C ARG A 32 4.41 9.67 -12.49
N MET A 33 3.36 8.85 -12.58
CA MET A 33 2.22 8.93 -11.67
C MET A 33 2.64 8.70 -10.20
N ILE A 34 3.43 7.66 -9.95
CA ILE A 34 3.96 7.37 -8.61
C ILE A 34 4.83 8.52 -8.11
N PHE A 35 5.68 9.08 -8.97
CA PHE A 35 6.51 10.23 -8.61
C PHE A 35 5.67 11.46 -8.26
N ILE A 36 4.64 11.76 -9.05
CA ILE A 36 3.70 12.86 -8.74
C ILE A 36 3.02 12.61 -7.40
N ALA A 37 2.53 11.38 -7.15
CA ALA A 37 1.91 11.01 -5.88
C ALA A 37 2.86 11.21 -4.69
N PHE A 38 4.13 10.84 -4.84
CA PHE A 38 5.16 11.05 -3.83
C PHE A 38 5.41 12.54 -3.55
N ILE A 39 5.54 13.37 -4.59
CA ILE A 39 5.71 14.83 -4.45
C ILE A 39 4.49 15.46 -3.78
N THR A 40 3.27 15.06 -4.16
CA THR A 40 2.05 15.54 -3.50
C THR A 40 1.98 15.13 -2.04
N GLN A 41 2.50 13.96 -1.68
CA GLN A 41 2.58 13.52 -0.28
C GLN A 41 3.53 14.39 0.55
N ILE A 42 4.68 14.78 -0.02
CA ILE A 42 5.62 15.72 0.62
C ILE A 42 4.94 17.07 0.82
N LEU A 43 4.26 17.59 -0.22
CA LEU A 43 3.57 18.87 -0.14
C LEU A 43 2.47 18.86 0.93
N MET A 44 1.70 17.77 1.02
CA MET A 44 0.71 17.57 2.08
C MET A 44 1.37 17.62 3.48
N ALA A 45 2.50 16.94 3.68
CA ALA A 45 3.21 16.97 4.97
C ALA A 45 3.68 18.38 5.34
N ILE A 46 4.14 19.17 4.36
CA ILE A 46 4.54 20.58 4.56
C ILE A 46 3.34 21.44 4.95
N PHE A 47 2.20 21.30 4.27
CA PHE A 47 0.99 22.06 4.63
C PHE A 47 0.44 21.67 6.00
N ILE A 48 0.48 20.39 6.35
CA ILE A 48 0.13 19.94 7.70
C ILE A 48 1.06 20.56 8.74
N TRP A 49 2.37 20.62 8.46
CA TRP A 49 3.32 21.28 9.36
C TRP A 49 3.01 22.77 9.55
N PHE A 50 2.76 23.52 8.47
CA PHE A 50 2.32 24.92 8.58
C PHE A 50 1.02 25.07 9.38
N SER A 51 0.08 24.14 9.20
CA SER A 51 -1.20 24.11 9.92
C SER A 51 -1.06 23.87 11.44
N ILE A 52 0.07 23.33 11.90
CA ILE A 52 0.36 23.12 13.33
C ILE A 52 1.01 24.36 13.95
N GLU A 53 1.89 25.05 13.20
CA GLU A 53 2.64 26.22 13.69
C GLU A 53 1.78 27.50 13.76
N ILE A 54 0.73 27.60 12.96
CA ILE A 54 -0.15 28.78 12.96
C ILE A 54 -1.08 28.72 14.20
N PRO A 55 -1.14 29.79 15.02
CA PRO A 55 -2.05 29.82 16.16
C PRO A 55 -3.51 29.74 15.70
N GLY A 56 -4.30 28.94 16.42
CA GLY A 56 -5.73 28.81 16.16
C GLY A 56 -6.46 30.14 16.30
N PHE A 57 -7.63 30.22 15.68
CA PHE A 57 -8.46 31.41 15.76
C PHE A 57 -8.93 31.68 17.21
N PRO A 58 -9.24 32.94 17.58
CA PRO A 58 -9.61 33.31 18.95
C PRO A 58 -10.82 32.60 19.54
N PHE A 59 -11.64 31.93 18.71
CA PHE A 59 -12.82 31.17 19.16
C PHE A 59 -12.50 29.70 19.50
N TRP A 60 -11.31 29.21 19.17
CA TRP A 60 -10.88 27.86 19.56
C TRP A 60 -10.54 27.81 21.04
N SER A 61 -11.03 26.79 21.74
CA SER A 61 -10.57 26.54 23.10
C SER A 61 -9.12 26.05 23.08
N ALA A 62 -8.42 26.23 24.20
CA ALA A 62 -7.06 25.68 24.37
C ALA A 62 -7.02 24.16 24.17
N THR A 63 -8.11 23.46 24.51
CA THR A 63 -8.27 22.02 24.32
C THR A 63 -8.37 21.65 22.84
N ASP A 64 -9.11 22.42 22.03
CA ASP A 64 -9.26 22.19 20.60
C ASP A 64 -7.93 22.40 19.86
N GLN A 65 -7.20 23.45 20.23
CA GLN A 65 -5.85 23.71 19.70
C GLN A 65 -4.89 22.55 20.03
N MET A 66 -4.92 22.05 21.27
CA MET A 66 -4.07 20.94 21.69
C MET A 66 -4.44 19.64 20.96
N PHE A 67 -5.73 19.37 20.75
CA PHE A 67 -6.18 18.22 19.98
C PHE A 67 -5.70 18.29 18.53
N TRP A 68 -5.81 19.45 17.89
CA TRP A 68 -5.35 19.67 16.52
C TRP A 68 -3.85 19.40 16.36
N VAL A 69 -3.02 19.98 17.24
CA VAL A 69 -1.56 19.79 17.24
C VAL A 69 -1.20 18.33 17.46
N ASN A 70 -1.85 17.65 18.42
CA ASN A 70 -1.58 16.24 18.70
C ASN A 70 -2.00 15.33 17.54
N PHE A 71 -3.15 15.59 16.93
CA PHE A 71 -3.66 14.80 15.81
C PHE A 71 -2.77 14.93 14.59
N PHE A 72 -2.53 16.16 14.12
CA PHE A 72 -1.74 16.41 12.91
C PHE A 72 -0.23 16.21 13.13
N GLY A 73 0.28 16.44 14.34
CA GLY A 73 1.67 16.15 14.70
C GLY A 73 2.01 14.66 14.55
N SER A 74 1.06 13.78 14.85
CA SER A 74 1.22 12.34 14.64
C SER A 74 1.29 11.99 13.14
N THR A 75 0.57 12.70 12.26
CA THR A 75 0.53 12.45 10.81
C THR A 75 1.90 12.60 10.15
N ILE A 76 2.69 13.60 10.55
CA ILE A 76 4.06 13.80 10.01
C ILE A 76 4.94 12.60 10.37
N ARG A 77 4.92 12.20 11.64
CA ARG A 77 5.68 11.03 12.13
C ARG A 77 5.27 9.75 11.41
N ILE A 78 3.97 9.52 11.23
CA ILE A 78 3.43 8.34 10.53
C ILE A 78 3.86 8.35 9.05
N THR A 79 3.85 9.51 8.39
CA THR A 79 4.26 9.65 6.98
C THR A 79 5.74 9.32 6.81
N ILE A 80 6.61 9.83 7.70
CA ILE A 80 8.04 9.52 7.69
C ILE A 80 8.28 8.03 7.95
N ALA A 81 7.57 7.44 8.92
CA ALA A 81 7.63 6.01 9.20
C ALA A 81 7.28 5.17 7.96
N SER A 82 6.22 5.54 7.25
CA SER A 82 5.82 4.89 6.00
C SER A 82 6.91 4.94 4.93
N TRP A 83 7.52 6.11 4.70
CA TRP A 83 8.57 6.24 3.68
C TRP A 83 9.81 5.41 4.01
N ILE A 84 10.26 5.43 5.27
CA ILE A 84 11.43 4.65 5.70
C ILE A 84 11.13 3.16 5.56
N SER A 85 9.98 2.72 6.06
CA SER A 85 9.55 1.33 5.97
C SER A 85 9.48 0.87 4.52
N PHE A 86 8.77 1.63 3.67
CA PHE A 86 8.59 1.35 2.26
C PHE A 86 9.92 1.22 1.51
N ILE A 87 10.87 2.14 1.69
CA ILE A 87 12.16 2.08 0.99
C ILE A 87 12.94 0.82 1.38
N ILE A 88 12.95 0.45 2.66
CA ILE A 88 13.68 -0.72 3.13
C ILE A 88 13.01 -2.01 2.63
N THR A 89 11.68 -2.08 2.72
CA THR A 89 10.91 -3.31 2.48
C THR A 89 10.76 -3.59 0.99
N GLU A 90 10.49 -2.58 0.15
CA GLU A 90 10.46 -2.75 -1.31
C GLU A 90 11.78 -3.25 -1.88
N ASN A 91 12.91 -2.72 -1.39
CA ASN A 91 14.22 -3.19 -1.83
C ASN A 91 14.46 -4.65 -1.41
N LEU A 92 14.06 -5.03 -0.19
CA LEU A 92 14.14 -6.41 0.27
C LEU A 92 13.27 -7.33 -0.59
N ASP A 93 12.04 -6.92 -0.89
CA ASP A 93 11.10 -7.69 -1.70
C ASP A 93 11.66 -7.95 -3.10
N ALA A 94 12.15 -6.91 -3.77
CA ALA A 94 12.74 -7.03 -5.11
C ALA A 94 13.92 -8.02 -5.13
N ILE A 95 14.75 -8.03 -4.09
CA ILE A 95 15.88 -8.96 -3.94
C ILE A 95 15.36 -10.40 -3.73
N LEU A 96 14.43 -10.59 -2.79
CA LEU A 96 13.85 -11.90 -2.47
C LEU A 96 13.12 -12.48 -3.68
N PHE A 97 12.28 -11.69 -4.33
CA PHE A 97 11.52 -12.07 -5.52
C PHE A 97 12.44 -12.46 -6.69
N SER A 98 13.54 -11.74 -6.91
CA SER A 98 14.53 -12.04 -7.94
C SER A 98 15.31 -13.33 -7.62
N LYS A 99 15.70 -13.53 -6.35
CA LYS A 99 16.37 -14.75 -5.89
C LYS A 99 15.47 -15.98 -6.04
N LEU A 100 14.21 -15.86 -5.63
CA LEU A 100 13.20 -16.92 -5.79
C LEU A 100 12.90 -17.20 -7.27
N LYS A 101 12.90 -16.17 -8.15
CA LYS A 101 12.76 -16.36 -9.60
C LYS A 101 13.86 -17.23 -10.20
N LYS A 102 15.12 -17.00 -9.80
CA LYS A 102 16.27 -17.80 -10.24
C LYS A 102 16.18 -19.23 -9.73
N LEU A 103 15.81 -19.41 -8.46
CA LEU A 103 15.66 -20.73 -7.83
C LEU A 103 14.55 -21.57 -8.48
N THR A 104 13.38 -20.99 -8.78
CA THR A 104 12.28 -21.74 -9.40
C THR A 104 12.36 -21.81 -10.92
N ARG A 105 13.45 -21.32 -11.54
CA ARG A 105 13.63 -21.25 -13.00
C ARG A 105 12.45 -20.58 -13.72
N GLY A 106 11.85 -19.57 -13.07
CA GLY A 106 10.68 -18.86 -13.58
C GLY A 106 9.33 -19.61 -13.46
N LYS A 107 9.30 -20.84 -12.93
CA LYS A 107 8.05 -21.58 -12.68
C LYS A 107 7.39 -21.13 -11.36
N ASN A 108 6.06 -21.28 -11.30
CA ASN A 108 5.19 -21.03 -10.13
C ASN A 108 5.28 -19.61 -9.53
N LEU A 109 4.56 -18.67 -10.15
CA LEU A 109 4.53 -17.27 -9.74
C LEU A 109 3.94 -17.05 -8.34
N TRP A 110 2.90 -17.80 -7.95
CA TRP A 110 2.26 -17.66 -6.64
C TRP A 110 3.20 -17.95 -5.46
N ILE A 111 3.97 -19.04 -5.54
CA ILE A 111 4.94 -19.43 -4.51
C ILE A 111 5.96 -18.30 -4.35
N ARG A 112 6.40 -17.70 -5.46
CA ARG A 112 7.36 -16.60 -5.39
C ARG A 112 6.78 -15.37 -4.71
N ASN A 113 5.52 -15.02 -5.02
CA ASN A 113 4.83 -13.89 -4.40
C ASN A 113 4.67 -14.11 -2.90
N ILE A 114 4.04 -15.22 -2.51
CA ILE A 114 3.75 -15.50 -1.10
C ILE A 114 5.05 -15.58 -0.28
N PHE A 115 6.08 -16.27 -0.79
CA PHE A 115 7.34 -16.41 -0.05
C PHE A 115 8.22 -15.14 -0.03
N SER A 116 8.08 -14.21 -1.00
CA SER A 116 8.71 -12.89 -0.89
C SER A 116 7.92 -11.96 0.02
N ASP A 117 6.59 -11.97 -0.09
CA ASP A 117 5.70 -11.06 0.63
C ASP A 117 5.70 -11.33 2.13
N LEU A 118 5.70 -12.59 2.58
CA LEU A 118 5.65 -12.94 4.01
C LEU A 118 6.75 -12.26 4.85
N PRO A 119 8.06 -12.43 4.55
CA PRO A 119 9.13 -11.78 5.30
C PRO A 119 9.16 -10.26 5.07
N THR A 120 8.81 -9.78 3.88
CA THR A 120 8.75 -8.35 3.56
C THR A 120 7.68 -7.64 4.40
N LEU A 121 6.45 -8.16 4.42
CA LEU A 121 5.32 -7.59 5.16
C LEU A 121 5.53 -7.67 6.68
N ALA A 122 6.24 -8.70 7.15
CA ALA A 122 6.66 -8.83 8.54
C ALA A 122 7.64 -7.72 8.93
N LEU A 123 8.68 -7.53 8.12
CA LEU A 123 9.66 -6.47 8.35
C LEU A 123 9.02 -5.08 8.23
N ASP A 124 8.13 -4.88 7.26
CA ASP A 124 7.43 -3.63 7.06
C ASP A 124 6.57 -3.25 8.27
N SER A 125 5.80 -4.21 8.79
CA SER A 125 4.99 -3.97 9.98
C SER A 125 5.84 -3.69 11.22
N LEU A 126 6.99 -4.35 11.34
CA LEU A 126 7.91 -4.12 12.46
C LEU A 126 8.54 -2.73 12.39
N ILE A 127 9.10 -2.33 11.24
CA ILE A 127 9.74 -1.02 11.06
C ILE A 127 8.71 0.10 11.18
N PHE A 128 7.60 -0.02 10.46
CA PHE A 128 6.54 0.99 10.46
C PHE A 128 5.99 1.24 11.86
N VAL A 129 5.55 0.19 12.57
CA VAL A 129 4.94 0.37 13.90
C VAL A 129 5.96 0.86 14.92
N SER A 130 7.21 0.39 14.85
CA SER A 130 8.28 0.85 15.75
C SER A 130 8.55 2.34 15.58
N ILE A 131 8.62 2.85 14.35
CA ILE A 131 8.88 4.27 14.10
C ILE A 131 7.62 5.11 14.36
N ALA A 132 6.44 4.66 13.92
CA ALA A 132 5.19 5.40 14.03
C ALA A 132 4.67 5.51 15.48
N PHE A 133 4.76 4.42 16.25
CA PHE A 133 4.13 4.32 17.58
C PHE A 133 5.12 4.03 18.72
N GLY A 134 6.40 3.81 18.43
CA GLY A 134 7.42 3.56 19.45
C GLY A 134 7.47 4.67 20.50
N GLY A 135 7.38 4.29 21.77
CA GLY A 135 7.39 5.23 22.90
C GLY A 135 6.06 5.95 23.16
N LEU A 136 4.99 5.67 22.40
CA LEU A 136 3.65 6.21 22.65
C LEU A 136 2.65 5.15 23.11
N LEU A 137 2.73 3.93 22.56
CA LEU A 137 1.78 2.85 22.80
C LEU A 137 2.51 1.51 22.93
N ASP A 138 1.81 0.51 23.44
CA ASP A 138 2.24 -0.89 23.35
C ASP A 138 2.26 -1.33 21.88
N ILE A 139 3.46 -1.46 21.33
CA ILE A 139 3.67 -1.73 19.90
C ILE A 139 3.35 -3.18 19.51
N TRP A 140 3.47 -4.14 20.42
CA TRP A 140 3.34 -5.57 20.09
C TRP A 140 1.95 -5.97 19.57
N PRO A 141 0.83 -5.58 20.21
CA PRO A 141 -0.50 -5.86 19.68
C PRO A 141 -0.74 -5.23 18.31
N ILE A 142 -0.19 -4.04 18.07
CA ILE A 142 -0.32 -3.30 16.81
C ILE A 142 0.47 -3.98 15.70
N ILE A 143 1.71 -4.41 15.98
CA ILE A 143 2.54 -5.19 15.05
C ILE A 143 1.80 -6.47 14.63
N TRP A 144 1.30 -7.24 15.60
CA TRP A 144 0.59 -8.49 15.32
C TRP A 144 -0.70 -8.26 14.55
N GLY A 145 -1.49 -7.26 14.92
CA GLY A 145 -2.72 -6.88 14.22
C GLY A 145 -2.44 -6.51 12.76
N GLN A 146 -1.45 -5.65 12.53
CA GLN A 146 -1.06 -5.20 11.20
C GLN A 146 -0.47 -6.35 10.36
N LEU A 147 0.36 -7.21 10.96
CA LEU A 147 0.96 -8.36 10.29
C LEU A 147 -0.10 -9.36 9.83
N LEU A 148 -1.00 -9.77 10.73
CA LEU A 148 -2.07 -10.72 10.42
C LEU A 148 -3.00 -10.17 9.35
N THR A 149 -3.35 -8.89 9.44
CA THR A 149 -4.22 -8.25 8.44
C THR A 149 -3.54 -8.21 7.07
N LYS A 150 -2.26 -7.82 7.00
CA LYS A 150 -1.51 -7.81 5.74
C LYS A 150 -1.33 -9.19 5.13
N TRP A 151 -1.03 -10.20 5.95
CA TRP A 151 -0.93 -11.59 5.46
C TRP A 151 -2.29 -12.10 4.95
N PHE A 152 -3.38 -11.76 5.63
CA PHE A 152 -4.72 -12.12 5.17
C PHE A 152 -5.04 -11.49 3.81
N PHE A 153 -4.78 -10.19 3.62
CA PHE A 153 -4.98 -9.54 2.33
C PHE A 153 -4.02 -10.06 1.25
N GLY A 154 -2.74 -10.32 1.56
CA GLY A 154 -1.80 -10.90 0.59
C GLY A 154 -2.26 -12.26 0.06
N ILE A 155 -2.88 -13.08 0.90
CA ILE A 155 -3.47 -14.37 0.47
C ILE A 155 -4.71 -14.14 -0.40
N ILE A 156 -5.56 -13.16 -0.09
CA ILE A 156 -6.76 -12.82 -0.88
C ILE A 156 -6.41 -12.16 -2.23
N ASP A 157 -5.38 -11.33 -2.26
CA ASP A 157 -4.92 -10.63 -3.46
C ASP A 157 -4.25 -11.61 -4.42
N THR A 158 -3.70 -12.73 -3.93
CA THR A 158 -3.05 -13.74 -4.78
C THR A 158 -4.00 -14.32 -5.86
N PRO A 159 -5.21 -14.81 -5.55
CA PRO A 159 -6.22 -15.18 -6.56
C PRO A 159 -6.55 -14.05 -7.55
N PHE A 160 -6.66 -12.82 -7.06
CA PHE A 160 -7.05 -11.66 -7.87
C PHE A 160 -5.96 -11.27 -8.87
N MET A 161 -4.68 -11.36 -8.47
CA MET A 161 -3.52 -11.18 -9.36
C MET A 161 -3.46 -12.23 -10.47
N TYR A 162 -3.87 -13.48 -10.18
CA TYR A 162 -4.00 -14.53 -11.20
C TYR A 162 -5.14 -14.23 -12.18
N LEU A 163 -6.24 -13.67 -11.69
CA LEU A 163 -7.36 -13.23 -12.52
C LEU A 163 -6.92 -12.09 -13.45
N SER A 164 -6.22 -11.08 -12.93
CA SER A 164 -5.71 -9.95 -13.73
C SER A 164 -4.73 -10.43 -14.80
N ARG A 165 -3.77 -11.30 -14.47
CA ARG A 165 -2.90 -11.92 -15.48
C ARG A 165 -3.64 -12.78 -16.50
N GLY A 166 -4.72 -13.44 -16.11
CA GLY A 166 -5.54 -14.24 -17.02
C GLY A 166 -6.29 -13.39 -18.05
N ILE A 167 -6.79 -12.23 -17.61
CA ILE A 167 -7.45 -11.23 -18.46
C ILE A 167 -6.43 -10.59 -19.41
N ILE A 168 -5.28 -10.14 -18.89
CA ILE A 168 -4.24 -9.43 -19.66
C ILE A 168 -3.54 -10.33 -20.70
N ASN A 169 -3.34 -11.62 -20.39
CA ASN A 169 -2.78 -12.58 -21.35
C ASN A 169 -3.83 -13.15 -22.32
N GLY A 170 -5.05 -12.60 -22.35
CA GLY A 170 -6.12 -13.00 -23.28
C GLY A 170 -6.67 -14.41 -23.06
N LYS A 171 -6.44 -15.03 -21.89
CA LYS A 171 -6.96 -16.38 -21.58
C LYS A 171 -8.32 -16.38 -20.89
N ILE A 172 -8.74 -15.23 -20.35
CA ILE A 172 -10.04 -15.09 -19.68
C ILE A 172 -10.73 -13.86 -20.28
N ASN A 173 -11.65 -14.11 -21.21
CA ASN A 173 -12.42 -13.07 -21.89
C ASN A 173 -13.70 -12.75 -21.09
N ILE A 174 -13.55 -12.13 -19.91
CA ILE A 174 -14.72 -11.74 -19.08
C ILE A 174 -15.53 -10.63 -19.78
N LEU A 175 -14.86 -9.74 -20.52
CA LEU A 175 -15.52 -8.67 -21.27
C LEU A 175 -16.41 -9.20 -22.39
N GLY A 176 -16.00 -10.23 -23.13
CA GLY A 176 -16.85 -10.87 -24.16
C GLY A 176 -18.05 -11.65 -23.59
N SER A 177 -18.00 -12.03 -22.30
CA SER A 177 -19.12 -12.70 -21.63
C SER A 177 -20.13 -11.72 -20.98
N LEU A 178 -19.69 -10.51 -20.63
CA LEU A 178 -20.52 -9.46 -20.03
C LEU A 178 -21.12 -8.53 -21.09
N PHE A 179 -20.37 -8.27 -22.16
CA PHE A 179 -20.86 -7.63 -23.37
C PHE A 179 -21.03 -8.74 -24.39
N GLY A 180 -22.18 -9.41 -24.38
CA GLY A 180 -22.48 -10.43 -25.37
C GLY A 180 -22.26 -9.88 -26.78
N GLU A 181 -21.16 -10.29 -27.40
CA GLU A 181 -21.05 -10.33 -28.84
C GLU A 181 -22.07 -11.37 -29.32
N ASN A 182 -23.33 -10.92 -29.45
CA ASN A 182 -24.24 -11.47 -30.44
C ASN A 182 -23.71 -11.04 -31.81
N GLU A 183 -22.60 -11.64 -32.23
CA GLU A 183 -22.39 -11.88 -33.66
C GLU A 183 -23.31 -13.05 -34.07
N GLU A 184 -24.59 -12.76 -34.24
CA GLU A 184 -25.41 -13.51 -35.19
C GLU A 184 -25.37 -12.78 -36.54
N ASN A 185 -24.46 -13.26 -37.37
CA ASN A 185 -24.55 -13.46 -38.81
C ASN A 185 -25.77 -12.88 -39.58
N LYS A 186 -25.42 -12.15 -40.65
CA LYS A 186 -26.13 -11.87 -41.93
C LYS A 186 -26.87 -10.55 -42.08
#